data_AF-A0A554VBK0-F1
#
_entry.id   AF-A0A554VBK0-F1
#
_cell.length_a   1.000
_cell.length_b   1.000
_cell.length_c   1.000
_cell.angle_alpha   90.00
_cell.angle_beta   90.00
_cell.angle_gamma   90.00
#
_symmetry.space_group_name_H-M   'P 1'
#
loop_
_entity.id
_entity.type
_entity.pdbx_description
1 polymer ?
#
loop_
_entity_poly.entity_id
_entity_poly.type
_entity_poly.pdbx_seq_one_letter_code
_entity_poly.pdbx_strand_id
1 'polypeptide(L)'
;MPSKNALILKFLLTSAEEYETDNISKQLELYDFKVYNYKIHNGKELEDALRSGIKYDLLYLSAHGNEDGFTNEVVDYTSTWRDFGEHIYNSFCLAEENILLLSCCRGGLNKVAYEMFYICDQIEYICGPRISLDSSQMLIGFNIFLFNKEYQGIDPVVATEKILNATDIRFKCFDRIETVTETGYQLHVQMIEKIPVDFNQDGNLDGIIVMEKDKDGLIYSEEDAKEQSTKGNQN
;
A
#
# COMPACT_ATOMS: atom_id res chain seq x y z
N MET A 1 -23.70 -7.67 -13.75
CA MET A 1 -22.61 -6.70 -13.53
C MET A 1 -21.37 -7.21 -14.24
N PRO A 2 -20.47 -6.37 -14.76
CA PRO A 2 -19.18 -6.86 -15.24
C PRO A 2 -18.45 -7.62 -14.12
N SER A 3 -17.74 -8.69 -14.47
CA SER A 3 -16.99 -9.49 -13.50
C SER A 3 -15.80 -8.67 -12.99
N LYS A 4 -15.70 -8.55 -11.66
CA LYS A 4 -14.60 -7.87 -10.98
C LYS A 4 -13.40 -8.82 -10.81
N ASN A 5 -12.19 -8.28 -10.74
CA ASN A 5 -10.98 -9.06 -10.49
C ASN A 5 -10.39 -8.70 -9.13
N ALA A 6 -9.99 -9.72 -8.37
CA ALA A 6 -9.24 -9.53 -7.13
C ALA A 6 -7.86 -10.18 -7.23
N LEU A 7 -6.84 -9.46 -6.76
CA LEU A 7 -5.49 -9.99 -6.58
C LEU A 7 -5.24 -10.24 -5.10
N ILE A 8 -4.76 -11.42 -4.75
CA ILE A 8 -4.33 -11.78 -3.39
C ILE A 8 -2.84 -12.08 -3.44
N LEU A 9 -2.05 -11.23 -2.78
CA LEU A 9 -0.61 -11.36 -2.62
C LEU A 9 -0.32 -11.96 -1.24
N LYS A 10 0.26 -13.16 -1.27
CA LYS A 10 0.56 -13.98 -0.09
C LYS A 10 2.06 -13.93 0.19
N PHE A 11 2.47 -13.15 1.18
CA PHE A 11 3.81 -13.19 1.78
C PHE A 11 3.81 -14.01 3.07
N LEU A 12 2.93 -15.03 3.09
CA LEU A 12 2.48 -15.81 4.25
C LEU A 12 3.64 -16.35 5.08
N LEU A 13 3.48 -16.30 6.39
CA LEU A 13 4.40 -16.75 7.43
C LEU A 13 3.89 -17.97 8.21
N THR A 14 2.58 -18.24 8.16
CA THR A 14 1.93 -19.27 8.99
C THR A 14 0.76 -19.94 8.28
N SER A 15 0.39 -21.14 8.75
CA SER A 15 -0.82 -21.83 8.30
C SER A 15 -2.12 -21.09 8.65
N ALA A 16 -2.11 -20.24 9.67
CA ALA A 16 -3.26 -19.42 10.03
C ALA A 16 -3.57 -18.38 8.95
N GLU A 17 -2.55 -17.76 8.37
CA GLU A 17 -2.71 -16.80 7.28
C GLU A 17 -3.10 -17.49 5.96
N GLU A 18 -2.74 -18.76 5.76
CA GLU A 18 -3.30 -19.57 4.66
C GLU A 18 -4.82 -19.69 4.77
N TYR A 19 -5.33 -20.02 5.96
CA TYR A 19 -6.78 -20.09 6.19
C TYR A 19 -7.46 -18.73 6.01
N GLU A 20 -6.83 -17.65 6.46
CA GLU A 20 -7.30 -16.28 6.25
C GLU A 20 -7.47 -15.98 4.76
N THR A 21 -6.39 -16.10 4.01
CA THR A 21 -6.36 -15.73 2.59
C THR A 21 -7.21 -16.65 1.70
N ASP A 22 -7.33 -17.93 2.05
CA ASP A 22 -8.23 -18.85 1.36
C ASP A 22 -9.70 -18.52 1.64
N ASN A 23 -10.02 -18.13 2.88
CA ASN A 23 -11.37 -17.68 3.23
C ASN A 23 -11.75 -16.40 2.47
N ILE A 24 -10.87 -15.41 2.46
CA ILE A 24 -11.06 -14.17 1.68
C ILE A 24 -11.24 -14.48 0.20
N SER A 25 -10.43 -15.39 -0.36
CA SER A 25 -10.59 -15.85 -1.76
C SER A 25 -12.00 -16.40 -2.00
N LYS A 26 -12.49 -17.28 -1.13
CA LYS A 26 -13.80 -17.91 -1.28
C LYS A 26 -14.96 -16.94 -1.10
N GLN A 27 -14.83 -15.96 -0.21
CA GLN A 27 -15.84 -14.93 -0.06
C GLN A 27 -15.90 -14.00 -1.28
N LEU A 28 -14.75 -13.63 -1.84
CA LEU A 28 -14.70 -12.84 -3.08
C LEU A 28 -15.31 -13.61 -4.26
N GLU A 29 -14.98 -14.90 -4.42
CA GLU A 29 -15.62 -15.77 -5.42
C GLU A 29 -17.15 -15.83 -5.25
N LEU A 30 -17.64 -15.87 -4.00
CA LEU A 30 -19.08 -15.81 -3.69
C LEU A 30 -19.73 -14.49 -4.13
N TYR A 31 -18.95 -13.41 -4.22
CA TYR A 31 -19.38 -12.10 -4.71
C TYR A 31 -19.02 -11.87 -6.19
N ASP A 32 -18.87 -12.95 -6.96
CA ASP A 32 -18.61 -12.97 -8.40
C ASP A 32 -17.28 -12.32 -8.84
N PHE A 33 -16.31 -12.21 -7.92
CA PHE A 33 -14.94 -11.85 -8.28
C PHE A 33 -14.22 -13.04 -8.93
N LYS A 34 -13.44 -12.74 -9.96
CA LYS A 34 -12.36 -13.63 -10.40
C LYS A 34 -11.13 -13.38 -9.53
N VAL A 35 -10.78 -14.36 -8.72
CA VAL A 35 -9.67 -14.25 -7.76
C VAL A 35 -8.38 -14.82 -8.34
N TYR A 36 -7.31 -14.05 -8.23
CA TYR A 36 -5.96 -14.41 -8.62
C TYR A 36 -5.09 -14.42 -7.38
N ASN A 37 -4.47 -15.56 -7.10
CA ASN A 37 -3.83 -15.78 -5.81
C ASN A 37 -2.38 -16.24 -6.00
N TYR A 38 -1.44 -15.45 -5.50
CA TYR A 38 0.00 -15.66 -5.70
C TYR A 38 0.74 -15.69 -4.36
N LYS A 39 1.45 -16.79 -4.11
CA LYS A 39 2.49 -16.85 -3.07
C LYS A 39 3.74 -16.16 -3.61
N ILE A 40 4.22 -15.15 -2.90
CA ILE A 40 5.32 -14.29 -3.32
C ILE A 40 6.52 -14.52 -2.40
N HIS A 41 7.64 -14.95 -2.99
CA HIS A 41 8.89 -15.20 -2.28
C HIS A 41 9.96 -14.16 -2.61
N ASN A 42 9.83 -13.47 -3.74
CA ASN A 42 10.84 -12.51 -4.21
C ASN A 42 10.20 -11.42 -5.08
N GLY A 43 10.96 -10.36 -5.35
CA GLY A 43 10.50 -9.22 -6.14
C GLY A 43 10.09 -9.56 -7.57
N LYS A 44 10.70 -10.59 -8.19
CA LYS A 44 10.32 -11.01 -9.54
C LYS A 44 8.91 -11.62 -9.56
N GLU A 45 8.59 -12.47 -8.59
CA GLU A 45 7.24 -13.04 -8.47
C GLU A 45 6.19 -11.96 -8.21
N LEU A 46 6.54 -10.94 -7.43
CA LEU A 46 5.69 -9.77 -7.22
C LEU A 46 5.45 -9.02 -8.54
N GLU A 47 6.51 -8.71 -9.28
CA GLU A 47 6.41 -8.05 -10.58
C GLU A 47 5.58 -8.84 -11.58
N ASP A 48 5.80 -10.15 -11.67
CA ASP A 48 5.06 -11.05 -12.57
C ASP A 48 3.56 -11.07 -12.22
N ALA A 49 3.21 -11.09 -10.93
CA ALA A 49 1.81 -11.07 -10.47
C ALA A 49 1.10 -9.74 -10.78
N LEU A 50 1.82 -8.62 -10.63
CA LEU A 50 1.29 -7.27 -10.92
C LEU A 50 1.21 -7.00 -12.44
N ARG A 51 2.17 -7.49 -13.23
CA ARG A 51 2.25 -7.28 -14.69
C ARG A 51 1.49 -8.34 -15.51
N SER A 52 0.49 -8.97 -14.91
CA SER A 52 -0.33 -10.01 -15.56
C SER A 52 -1.21 -9.49 -16.71
N GLY A 53 -1.32 -8.17 -16.88
CA GLY A 53 -2.22 -7.52 -17.85
C GLY A 53 -3.68 -7.45 -17.38
N ILE A 54 -3.95 -7.82 -16.13
CA ILE A 54 -5.29 -7.77 -15.52
C ILE A 54 -5.45 -6.47 -14.73
N LYS A 55 -6.65 -5.89 -14.82
CA LYS A 55 -7.08 -4.76 -13.99
C LYS A 55 -7.84 -5.28 -12.77
N TYR A 56 -7.34 -4.98 -11.58
CA TYR A 56 -7.89 -5.44 -10.31
C TYR A 56 -8.70 -4.33 -9.64
N ASP A 57 -9.93 -4.67 -9.25
CA ASP A 57 -10.82 -3.84 -8.43
C ASP A 57 -10.43 -3.93 -6.94
N LEU A 58 -9.81 -5.03 -6.54
CA LEU A 58 -9.37 -5.27 -5.17
C LEU A 58 -8.01 -5.94 -5.16
N LEU A 59 -7.10 -5.41 -4.34
CA LEU A 59 -5.82 -6.05 -4.04
C LEU A 59 -5.74 -6.31 -2.54
N TYR A 60 -5.58 -7.57 -2.16
CA TYR A 60 -5.37 -8.00 -0.79
C TYR A 60 -3.90 -8.35 -0.58
N LEU A 61 -3.24 -7.66 0.34
CA LEU A 61 -1.88 -7.96 0.76
C LEU A 61 -1.91 -8.64 2.13
N SER A 62 -1.46 -9.90 2.18
CA SER A 62 -1.22 -10.62 3.43
C SER A 62 0.28 -10.71 3.67
N ALA A 63 0.78 -9.95 4.64
CA ALA A 63 2.20 -9.86 4.95
C ALA A 63 2.43 -9.38 6.38
N HIS A 64 3.56 -9.75 6.97
CA HIS A 64 4.02 -9.04 8.17
C HIS A 64 4.69 -7.73 7.77
N GLY A 65 4.18 -6.62 8.29
CA GLY A 65 4.67 -5.29 7.97
C GLY A 65 4.62 -4.34 9.15
N ASN A 66 5.28 -3.20 8.97
CA ASN A 66 5.31 -2.08 9.88
C ASN A 66 5.12 -0.77 9.09
N GLU A 67 5.49 0.36 9.67
CA GLU A 67 5.35 1.66 9.01
C GLU A 67 6.34 1.92 7.87
N ASP A 68 7.39 1.11 7.73
CA ASP A 68 8.46 1.28 6.73
C ASP A 68 8.35 0.30 5.57
N GLY A 69 7.81 -0.89 5.81
CA GLY A 69 7.61 -1.90 4.77
C GLY A 69 7.01 -3.19 5.28
N PHE A 70 7.16 -4.24 4.46
CA PHE A 70 6.73 -5.59 4.78
C PHE A 70 7.74 -6.63 4.31
N THR A 71 7.64 -7.83 4.86
CA THR A 71 8.55 -8.94 4.60
C THR A 71 7.78 -10.24 4.40
N ASN A 72 8.43 -11.22 3.79
CA ASN A 72 7.96 -12.60 3.68
C ASN A 72 8.43 -13.49 4.85
N GLU A 73 8.07 -14.78 4.78
CA GLU A 73 8.34 -15.80 5.81
C GLU A 73 9.78 -15.92 6.27
N VAL A 74 10.66 -16.02 5.30
CA VAL A 74 12.06 -16.35 5.55
C VAL A 74 12.89 -15.07 5.77
N VAL A 75 12.25 -13.89 5.66
CA VAL A 75 12.90 -12.57 5.69
C VAL A 75 14.00 -12.45 4.62
N ASP A 76 13.87 -13.21 3.53
CA ASP A 76 14.75 -13.13 2.37
C ASP A 76 14.23 -12.15 1.31
N TYR A 77 12.98 -11.70 1.45
CA TYR A 77 12.43 -10.57 0.72
C TYR A 77 11.79 -9.55 1.66
N THR A 78 12.27 -8.32 1.57
CA THR A 78 11.70 -7.14 2.22
C THR A 78 11.41 -6.10 1.14
N SER A 79 10.25 -5.47 1.23
CA SER A 79 9.85 -4.36 0.35
C SER A 79 9.46 -3.17 1.20
N THR A 80 9.96 -1.99 0.86
CA THR A 80 9.43 -0.76 1.46
C THR A 80 8.05 -0.49 0.87
N TRP A 81 7.22 0.26 1.60
CA TRP A 81 5.94 0.72 1.02
C TRP A 81 6.16 1.57 -0.23
N ARG A 82 7.31 2.24 -0.32
CA ARG A 82 7.69 2.99 -1.52
C ARG A 82 7.88 2.09 -2.73
N ASP A 83 8.74 1.09 -2.61
CA ASP A 83 9.02 0.16 -3.71
C ASP A 83 7.74 -0.57 -4.14
N PHE A 84 6.91 -0.97 -3.18
CA PHE A 84 5.61 -1.60 -3.48
C PHE A 84 4.66 -0.66 -4.24
N GLY A 85 4.56 0.60 -3.82
CA GLY A 85 3.79 1.62 -4.53
C GLY A 85 4.29 1.84 -5.96
N GLU A 86 5.61 1.85 -6.17
CA GLU A 86 6.22 1.97 -7.50
C GLU A 86 5.93 0.76 -8.39
N HIS A 87 6.01 -0.46 -7.83
CA HIS A 87 5.63 -1.67 -8.56
C HIS A 87 4.16 -1.64 -9.00
N ILE A 88 3.25 -1.23 -8.12
CA ILE A 88 1.82 -1.07 -8.47
C ILE A 88 1.66 0.00 -9.57
N TYR A 89 2.22 1.19 -9.38
CA TYR A 89 2.10 2.29 -10.33
C TYR A 89 2.59 1.89 -11.73
N ASN A 90 3.78 1.31 -11.81
CA ASN A 90 4.43 0.91 -13.07
C ASN A 90 3.77 -0.30 -13.74
N SER A 91 3.04 -1.13 -12.99
CA SER A 91 2.33 -2.27 -13.55
C SER A 91 1.02 -1.89 -14.25
N PHE A 92 0.46 -0.71 -13.94
CA PHE A 92 -0.87 -0.30 -14.36
C PHE A 92 -1.92 -1.39 -14.06
N CYS A 93 -1.82 -2.10 -12.94
CA CYS A 93 -2.68 -3.24 -12.63
C CYS A 93 -4.02 -2.86 -11.98
N LEU A 94 -4.26 -1.59 -11.63
CA LEU A 94 -5.45 -1.17 -10.90
C LEU A 94 -6.59 -0.74 -11.85
N ALA A 95 -7.80 -1.15 -11.50
CA ALA A 95 -9.05 -0.64 -12.08
C ALA A 95 -9.46 0.69 -11.44
N GLU A 96 -10.48 1.35 -11.99
CA GLU A 96 -11.12 2.51 -11.33
C GLU A 96 -11.79 2.07 -10.01
N GLU A 97 -11.87 2.98 -9.04
CA GLU A 97 -12.48 2.72 -7.71
C GLU A 97 -11.87 1.51 -6.95
N ASN A 98 -10.58 1.22 -7.19
CA ASN A 98 -9.90 0.07 -6.60
C ASN A 98 -9.67 0.22 -5.09
N ILE A 99 -9.58 -0.92 -4.41
CA ILE A 99 -9.36 -1.00 -2.96
C ILE A 99 -8.14 -1.85 -2.66
N LEU A 100 -7.17 -1.27 -1.95
CA LEU A 100 -6.08 -1.98 -1.32
C LEU A 100 -6.50 -2.40 0.10
N LEU A 101 -6.57 -3.70 0.36
CA LEU A 101 -6.78 -4.29 1.68
C LEU A 101 -5.45 -4.79 2.24
N LEU A 102 -5.00 -4.20 3.34
CA LEU A 102 -3.72 -4.47 3.97
C LEU A 102 -3.92 -5.32 5.22
N SER A 103 -3.69 -6.63 5.10
CA SER A 103 -3.53 -7.55 6.22
C SER A 103 -2.07 -7.52 6.67
N CYS A 104 -1.69 -6.43 7.35
CA CYS A 104 -0.37 -6.28 7.95
C CYS A 104 -0.44 -5.69 9.36
N CYS A 105 0.32 -6.27 10.28
CA CYS A 105 0.23 -5.99 11.70
C CYS A 105 1.37 -5.11 12.20
N ARG A 106 1.16 -3.78 12.24
CA ARG A 106 1.74 -2.84 13.23
C ARG A 106 1.29 -1.41 12.90
N GLY A 107 1.04 -0.62 13.94
CA GLY A 107 0.67 0.80 13.81
C GLY A 107 1.59 1.53 12.84
N GLY A 108 1.01 2.43 12.04
CA GLY A 108 1.71 3.04 10.91
C GLY A 108 0.84 3.24 9.68
N LEU A 109 -0.38 2.71 9.66
CA LEU A 109 -1.26 2.74 8.49
C LEU A 109 -1.46 4.14 7.88
N ASN A 110 -1.39 5.23 8.66
CA ASN A 110 -1.36 6.59 8.12
C ASN A 110 -0.14 6.82 7.22
N LYS A 111 1.08 6.56 7.73
CA LYS A 111 2.33 6.72 6.99
C LYS A 111 2.32 5.85 5.73
N VAL A 112 1.85 4.61 5.85
CA VAL A 112 1.68 3.70 4.71
C VAL A 112 0.72 4.28 3.67
N ALA A 113 -0.48 4.70 4.08
CA ALA A 113 -1.45 5.25 3.16
C ALA A 113 -0.95 6.53 2.47
N TYR A 114 -0.29 7.42 3.23
CA TYR A 114 0.27 8.67 2.69
C TYR A 114 1.39 8.39 1.68
N GLU A 115 2.32 7.49 1.99
CA GLU A 115 3.40 7.08 1.07
C GLU A 115 2.82 6.46 -0.22
N MET A 116 1.88 5.51 -0.07
CA MET A 116 1.28 4.80 -1.20
C MET A 116 0.48 5.74 -2.11
N PHE A 117 -0.31 6.66 -1.56
CA PHE A 117 -1.02 7.65 -2.35
C PHE A 117 -0.08 8.65 -3.01
N TYR A 118 1.01 9.05 -2.34
CA TYR A 118 1.99 9.95 -2.92
C TYR A 118 2.64 9.34 -4.17
N ILE A 119 2.97 8.05 -4.11
CA ILE A 119 3.67 7.35 -5.20
C ILE A 119 2.69 6.96 -6.30
N CYS A 120 1.63 6.24 -5.95
CA CYS A 120 0.68 5.69 -6.90
C CYS A 120 -0.63 6.49 -6.87
N ASP A 121 -0.84 7.29 -7.90
CA ASP A 121 -2.05 8.09 -8.06
C ASP A 121 -3.29 7.30 -8.50
N GLN A 122 -3.09 6.05 -8.92
CA GLN A 122 -4.15 5.13 -9.32
C GLN A 122 -4.88 4.51 -8.12
N ILE A 123 -4.33 4.53 -6.89
CA ILE A 123 -4.98 3.91 -5.72
C ILE A 123 -6.08 4.83 -5.20
N GLU A 124 -7.32 4.32 -5.11
CA GLU A 124 -8.47 5.10 -4.62
C GLU A 124 -8.71 4.89 -3.12
N TYR A 125 -8.62 3.64 -2.64
CA TYR A 125 -8.84 3.34 -1.23
C TYR A 125 -7.75 2.45 -0.66
N ILE A 126 -7.34 2.72 0.59
CA ILE A 126 -6.45 1.86 1.38
C ILE A 126 -7.14 1.54 2.70
N CYS A 127 -7.35 0.26 2.98
CA CYS A 127 -7.98 -0.21 4.22
C CYS A 127 -7.07 -1.16 4.97
N GLY A 128 -7.04 -1.08 6.30
CA GLY A 128 -6.29 -2.01 7.13
C GLY A 128 -6.56 -1.83 8.62
N PRO A 129 -6.03 -2.71 9.47
CA PRO A 129 -6.20 -2.61 10.91
C PRO A 129 -5.37 -1.48 11.51
N ARG A 130 -5.87 -0.88 12.59
CA ARG A 130 -5.17 0.15 13.38
C ARG A 130 -4.39 -0.41 14.57
N ILE A 131 -4.59 -1.69 14.85
CA ILE A 131 -4.01 -2.42 15.97
C ILE A 131 -3.43 -3.73 15.45
N SER A 132 -2.53 -4.36 16.20
CA SER A 132 -2.07 -5.70 15.88
C SER A 132 -3.21 -6.69 16.08
N LEU A 133 -3.46 -7.52 15.08
CA LEU A 133 -4.48 -8.56 15.10
C LEU A 133 -3.86 -9.92 14.78
N ASP A 134 -4.49 -10.99 15.25
CA ASP A 134 -4.22 -12.33 14.74
C ASP A 134 -5.03 -12.59 13.45
N SER A 135 -4.71 -13.69 12.75
CA SER A 135 -5.37 -14.05 11.48
C SER A 135 -6.87 -14.31 11.63
N SER A 136 -7.34 -14.73 12.81
CA SER A 136 -8.78 -14.98 13.03
C SER A 136 -9.54 -13.66 13.14
N GLN A 137 -8.99 -12.71 13.88
CA GLN A 137 -9.52 -11.35 14.00
C GLN A 137 -9.47 -10.62 12.65
N MET A 138 -8.38 -10.78 11.90
CA MET A 138 -8.23 -10.20 10.57
C MET A 138 -9.28 -10.76 9.60
N LEU A 139 -9.43 -12.10 9.56
CA LEU A 139 -10.45 -12.79 8.76
C LEU A 139 -11.84 -12.26 9.07
N ILE A 140 -12.23 -12.17 10.34
CA ILE A 140 -13.57 -11.67 10.72
C ILE A 140 -13.75 -10.22 10.27
N GLY A 141 -12.75 -9.37 10.50
CA GLY A 141 -12.79 -7.95 10.14
C GLY A 141 -12.99 -7.75 8.63
N PHE A 142 -12.15 -8.36 7.82
CA PHE A 142 -12.29 -8.25 6.36
C PHE A 142 -13.52 -8.96 5.81
N ASN A 143 -14.01 -10.03 6.43
CA ASN A 143 -15.26 -10.64 6.01
C ASN A 143 -16.47 -9.70 6.21
N ILE A 144 -16.50 -8.98 7.33
CA ILE A 144 -17.51 -7.95 7.60
C ILE A 144 -17.36 -6.80 6.60
N PHE A 145 -16.14 -6.37 6.32
CA PHE A 145 -15.87 -5.35 5.30
C PHE A 145 -16.45 -5.77 3.95
N LEU A 146 -16.05 -6.94 3.44
CA LEU A 146 -16.43 -7.44 2.12
C LEU A 146 -17.95 -7.65 2.01
N PHE A 147 -18.60 -8.15 3.05
CA PHE A 147 -20.06 -8.24 3.06
C PHE A 147 -20.73 -6.85 2.91
N ASN A 148 -20.27 -5.85 3.65
CA ASN A 148 -20.86 -4.52 3.57
C ASN A 148 -20.52 -3.82 2.24
N LYS A 149 -19.27 -3.90 1.80
CA LYS A 149 -18.82 -3.22 0.59
C LYS A 149 -19.33 -3.89 -0.69
N GLU A 150 -19.15 -5.20 -0.81
CA GLU A 150 -19.42 -5.90 -2.08
C GLU A 150 -20.85 -6.45 -2.16
N TYR A 151 -21.43 -6.94 -1.06
CA TYR A 151 -22.80 -7.46 -1.08
C TYR A 151 -23.85 -6.38 -0.82
N GLN A 152 -23.61 -5.44 0.10
CA GLN A 152 -24.56 -4.36 0.40
C GLN A 152 -24.30 -3.08 -0.43
N GLY A 153 -23.17 -2.98 -1.13
CA GLY A 153 -22.83 -1.79 -1.94
C GLY A 153 -22.54 -0.55 -1.11
N ILE A 154 -22.04 -0.72 0.11
CA ILE A 154 -21.76 0.37 1.04
C ILE A 154 -20.37 0.94 0.77
N ASP A 155 -20.22 2.26 0.87
CA ASP A 155 -18.95 2.96 0.77
C ASP A 155 -17.83 2.32 1.62
N PRO A 156 -16.57 2.19 1.13
CA PRO A 156 -15.47 1.56 1.86
C PRO A 156 -15.19 2.16 3.25
N VAL A 157 -15.32 3.48 3.41
CA VAL A 157 -15.11 4.16 4.69
C VAL A 157 -16.17 3.72 5.69
N VAL A 158 -17.44 3.75 5.28
CA VAL A 158 -18.58 3.32 6.12
C VAL A 158 -18.55 1.82 6.39
N ALA A 159 -18.17 0.99 5.40
CA ALA A 159 -18.01 -0.45 5.57
C ALA A 159 -16.96 -0.79 6.63
N THR A 160 -15.89 0.01 6.70
CA THR A 160 -14.85 -0.13 7.72
C THR A 160 -15.34 0.22 9.12
N GLU A 161 -16.14 1.28 9.27
CA GLU A 161 -16.75 1.64 10.56
C GLU A 161 -17.67 0.54 11.11
N LYS A 162 -18.33 -0.22 10.22
CA LYS A 162 -19.18 -1.34 10.63
C LYS A 162 -18.40 -2.48 11.27
N ILE A 163 -17.11 -2.65 10.95
CA ILE A 163 -16.25 -3.63 11.62
C ILE A 163 -16.13 -3.29 13.10
N LEU A 164 -15.84 -2.02 13.41
CA LEU A 164 -15.75 -1.53 14.79
C LEU A 164 -17.06 -1.77 15.54
N ASN A 165 -18.20 -1.41 14.94
CA ASN A 165 -19.50 -1.58 15.57
C ASN A 165 -19.89 -3.04 15.80
N ALA A 166 -19.37 -3.97 15.01
CA ALA A 166 -19.69 -5.39 15.11
C ALA A 166 -18.73 -6.19 16.00
N THR A 167 -17.48 -5.72 16.17
CA THR A 167 -16.39 -6.54 16.75
C THR A 167 -15.53 -5.81 17.78
N ASP A 168 -15.73 -4.51 17.97
CA ASP A 168 -14.82 -3.62 18.70
C ASP A 168 -13.40 -3.53 18.12
N ILE A 169 -13.14 -4.16 16.96
CA ILE A 169 -11.86 -4.11 16.27
C ILE A 169 -11.77 -2.88 15.39
N ARG A 170 -10.67 -2.14 15.50
CA ARG A 170 -10.45 -0.90 14.76
C ARG A 170 -9.73 -1.15 13.45
N PHE A 171 -10.44 -0.96 12.36
CA PHE A 171 -9.88 -0.77 11.02
C PHE A 171 -10.00 0.71 10.64
N LYS A 172 -9.20 1.13 9.66
CA LYS A 172 -9.36 2.44 9.02
C LYS A 172 -9.29 2.27 7.51
N CYS A 173 -10.17 2.98 6.82
CA CYS A 173 -10.11 3.20 5.38
C CYS A 173 -9.63 4.64 5.16
N PHE A 174 -8.75 4.80 4.18
CA PHE A 174 -8.34 6.08 3.65
C PHE A 174 -8.91 6.18 2.24
N ASP A 175 -9.76 7.17 2.02
CA ASP A 175 -10.20 7.62 0.70
C ASP A 175 -9.14 8.59 0.16
N ARG A 176 -8.72 8.41 -1.10
CA ARG A 176 -7.69 9.25 -1.72
C ARG A 176 -8.06 10.73 -1.70
N ILE A 177 -9.26 11.07 -2.18
CA ILE A 177 -9.73 12.46 -2.34
C ILE A 177 -9.74 13.17 -1.00
N GLU A 178 -10.25 12.51 0.05
CA GLU A 178 -10.22 13.06 1.40
C GLU A 178 -8.78 13.19 1.91
N THR A 179 -8.02 12.10 1.81
CA THR A 179 -6.68 11.98 2.40
C THR A 179 -5.69 12.98 1.83
N VAL A 180 -5.67 13.18 0.51
CA VAL A 180 -4.70 14.10 -0.11
C VAL A 180 -4.93 15.56 0.28
N THR A 181 -6.11 15.90 0.80
CA THR A 181 -6.42 17.25 1.30
C THR A 181 -6.12 17.43 2.79
N GLU A 182 -5.85 16.34 3.52
CA GLU A 182 -5.53 16.40 4.95
C GLU A 182 -4.19 17.10 5.20
N THR A 183 -4.13 17.90 6.27
CA THR A 183 -2.87 18.53 6.70
C THR A 183 -1.77 17.51 6.98
N GLY A 184 -2.13 16.33 7.52
CA GLY A 184 -1.18 15.26 7.79
C GLY A 184 -0.49 14.75 6.51
N TYR A 185 -1.26 14.56 5.44
CA TYR A 185 -0.72 14.17 4.14
C TYR A 185 0.15 15.27 3.54
N GLN A 186 -0.31 16.53 3.56
CA GLN A 186 0.45 17.66 3.03
C GLN A 186 1.80 17.84 3.73
N LEU A 187 1.86 17.65 5.05
CA LEU A 187 3.12 17.66 5.81
C LEU A 187 4.02 16.49 5.42
N HIS A 188 3.46 15.30 5.20
CA HIS A 188 4.20 14.11 4.74
C HIS A 188 4.89 14.35 3.39
N VAL A 189 4.15 14.90 2.41
CA VAL A 189 4.69 15.25 1.09
C VAL A 189 5.85 16.24 1.22
N GLN A 190 5.68 17.31 2.01
CA GLN A 190 6.73 18.30 2.23
C GLN A 190 7.99 17.71 2.88
N MET A 191 7.87 16.67 3.71
CA MET A 191 9.02 15.97 4.29
C MET A 191 9.75 15.11 3.26
N ILE A 192 9.02 14.45 2.34
CA ILE A 192 9.64 13.66 1.26
C ILE A 192 10.35 14.57 0.27
N GLU A 193 9.71 15.67 -0.11
CA GLU A 193 10.26 16.62 -1.08
C GLU A 193 11.47 17.38 -0.54
N LYS A 194 11.73 17.34 0.78
CA LYS A 194 12.85 18.04 1.41
C LYS A 194 13.77 17.05 2.09
N ILE A 195 14.75 16.55 1.34
CA ILE A 195 15.74 15.60 1.86
C ILE A 195 16.88 16.39 2.52
N PRO A 196 17.10 16.27 3.83
CA PRO A 196 18.27 16.85 4.46
C PRO A 196 19.53 16.10 4.00
N VAL A 197 20.56 16.82 3.57
CA VAL A 197 21.79 16.22 3.05
C VAL A 197 23.00 16.73 3.81
N ASP A 198 23.84 15.79 4.22
CA ASP A 198 25.20 16.03 4.68
C ASP A 198 26.11 15.96 3.44
N PHE A 199 26.54 17.13 2.95
CA PHE A 199 27.32 17.22 1.72
C PHE A 199 28.77 16.78 1.93
N ASN A 200 29.27 16.87 3.16
CA ASN A 200 30.68 16.68 3.48
C ASN A 200 30.95 15.37 4.27
N GLN A 201 29.89 14.62 4.62
CA GLN A 201 29.89 13.38 5.40
C GLN A 201 30.47 13.52 6.82
N ASP A 202 30.38 14.70 7.43
CA ASP A 202 30.87 14.96 8.80
C ASP A 202 29.86 14.58 9.90
N GLY A 203 28.67 14.15 9.50
CA GLY A 203 27.56 13.78 10.38
C GLY A 203 26.59 14.93 10.67
N ASN A 204 26.82 16.13 10.13
CA ASN A 204 25.91 17.27 10.23
C ASN A 204 25.15 17.49 8.91
N LEU A 205 23.89 17.89 9.02
CA LEU A 205 23.08 18.22 7.85
C LEU A 205 23.48 19.60 7.33
N ASP A 206 24.16 19.62 6.19
CA ASP A 206 24.71 20.81 5.54
C ASP A 206 23.70 21.54 4.64
N GLY A 207 22.60 20.89 4.26
CA GLY A 207 21.58 21.50 3.42
C GLY A 207 20.31 20.68 3.26
N ILE A 208 19.42 21.17 2.41
CA ILE A 208 18.16 20.51 2.03
C ILE A 208 18.15 20.42 0.51
N ILE A 209 17.96 19.21 0.00
CA ILE A 209 17.66 18.99 -1.41
C ILE A 209 16.15 18.96 -1.57
N VAL A 210 15.66 19.71 -2.57
CA VAL A 210 14.29 19.66 -3.01
C VAL A 210 14.14 18.65 -4.14
N MET A 211 13.28 17.65 -3.94
CA MET A 211 12.91 16.67 -4.96
C MET A 211 11.54 17.04 -5.54
N GLU A 212 11.42 17.09 -6.85
CA GLU A 212 10.16 17.31 -7.57
C GLU A 212 9.67 16.01 -8.19
N LYS A 213 8.34 15.80 -8.21
CA LYS A 213 7.73 14.66 -8.90
C LYS A 213 7.56 14.99 -10.39
N ASP A 214 8.22 14.24 -11.26
CA ASP A 214 7.99 14.28 -12.71
C ASP A 214 7.18 13.07 -13.18
N LYS A 215 7.11 12.86 -14.50
CA LYS A 215 6.34 11.73 -15.09
C LYS A 215 7.00 10.37 -14.88
N ASP A 216 8.30 10.35 -14.59
CA ASP A 216 9.16 9.18 -14.55
C ASP A 216 9.69 8.86 -13.13
N GLY A 217 9.44 9.73 -12.15
CA GLY A 217 9.80 9.52 -10.73
C GLY A 217 10.02 10.81 -9.94
N LEU A 218 10.91 10.74 -8.95
CA LEU A 218 11.39 11.91 -8.22
C LEU A 218 12.72 12.38 -8.82
N ILE A 219 12.79 13.62 -9.27
CA ILE A 219 14.00 14.27 -9.76
C ILE A 219 14.42 15.38 -8.83
N TYR A 220 15.71 15.76 -8.86
CA TYR A 220 16.16 16.98 -8.20
C TYR A 220 15.47 18.19 -8.80
N SER A 221 15.15 19.18 -7.97
CA SER A 221 14.72 20.50 -8.45
C SER A 221 15.73 21.07 -9.45
N GLU A 222 15.30 21.90 -10.39
CA GLU A 222 16.22 22.49 -11.37
C GLU A 222 17.36 23.29 -10.71
N GLU A 223 17.12 23.86 -9.53
CA GLU A 223 18.12 24.61 -8.76
C GLU A 223 19.16 23.66 -8.15
N ASP A 224 18.73 22.56 -7.53
CA ASP A 224 19.62 21.57 -6.91
C ASP A 224 20.39 20.74 -7.96
N ALA A 225 19.76 20.42 -9.09
CA ALA A 225 20.40 19.74 -10.21
C ALA A 225 21.56 20.56 -10.79
N LYS A 226 21.39 21.90 -10.86
CA LYS A 226 22.47 22.82 -11.26
C LYS A 226 23.59 22.82 -10.22
N GLU A 227 23.29 22.94 -8.93
CA GLU A 227 24.31 22.92 -7.89
C GLU A 227 25.15 21.64 -7.87
N GLN A 228 24.52 20.46 -8.00
CA GLN A 228 25.22 19.18 -8.07
C GLN A 228 26.15 19.08 -9.30
N SER A 229 25.71 19.59 -10.46
CA SER A 229 26.53 19.59 -11.69
C SER A 229 27.78 20.47 -11.59
N THR A 230 27.72 21.56 -10.81
CA THR A 230 28.87 22.43 -10.53
C THR A 230 29.83 21.84 -9.50
N LYS A 231 29.34 21.11 -8.49
CA LYS A 231 30.19 20.48 -7.46
C LYS A 231 30.91 19.22 -7.98
N GLY A 232 30.32 18.48 -8.93
CA GLY A 232 30.94 17.30 -9.56
C GLY A 232 32.10 17.60 -10.52
N ASN A 233 32.24 18.84 -10.99
CA ASN A 233 33.31 19.27 -11.91
C ASN A 233 34.53 19.89 -11.20
N GLN A 234 34.58 19.84 -9.86
CA GLN A 234 35.70 20.36 -9.05
C GLN A 234 36.60 19.28 -8.43
N ASN A 235 36.42 18.00 -8.81
CA ASN A 235 37.34 16.92 -8.45
C ASN A 235 38.26 16.53 -9.60
#